data_AF-A0AA42C6W9-F1
#
_entry.id   AF-A0AA42C6W9-F1
#
_cell.length_a   1.000
_cell.length_b   1.000
_cell.length_c   1.000
_cell.angle_alpha   90.00
_cell.angle_beta   90.00
_cell.angle_gamma   90.00
#
_symmetry.space_group_name_H-M   'P 1'
#
loop_
_entity.id
_entity.type
_entity.pdbx_description
1 polymer ?
#
loop_
_entity_poly.entity_id
_entity_poly.type
_entity_poly.pdbx_seq_one_letter_code
_entity_poly.pdbx_strand_id
1 'polypeptide(L)' 'MTEQIRASVWLDIDELDTPYLFDISIFHLLKSDNLIDHINRAGKVLYRKED' A
#
# COMPACT_ATOMS: atom_id res chain seq x y z
N MET A 1 11.07 -8.75 7.40
CA MET A 1 9.70 -8.84 7.94
C MET A 1 8.72 -7.98 7.13
N THR A 2 8.85 -6.65 7.08
CA THR A 2 7.89 -5.78 6.34
C THR A 2 7.80 -6.10 4.84
N GLU A 3 8.92 -6.36 4.17
CA GLU A 3 8.92 -6.75 2.75
C GLU A 3 8.23 -8.10 2.49
N GLN A 4 8.32 -9.04 3.44
CA GLN A 4 7.64 -10.35 3.30
C GLN A 4 6.13 -10.18 3.39
N ILE A 5 5.65 -9.32 4.30
CA ILE A 5 4.22 -8.99 4.41
C ILE A 5 3.73 -8.28 3.14
N ARG A 6 4.48 -7.28 2.66
CA ARG A 6 4.16 -6.57 1.41
C ARG A 6 4.03 -7.55 0.24
N ALA A 7 4.97 -8.48 0.10
CA ALA A 7 4.95 -9.48 -0.97
C ALA A 7 3.76 -10.45 -0.84
N SER A 8 3.43 -10.89 0.38
CA SER A 8 2.25 -11.72 0.62
C SER A 8 0.97 -11.00 0.21
N VAL A 9 0.78 -9.76 0.66
CA VAL A 9 -0.40 -8.95 0.30
C VAL A 9 -0.48 -8.70 -1.20
N TRP A 10 0.66 -8.50 -1.87
CA TRP A 10 0.71 -8.35 -3.31
C TRP A 10 0.22 -9.60 -4.05
N LEU A 11 0.67 -10.79 -3.64
CA LEU A 11 0.20 -12.05 -4.20
C LEU A 11 -1.31 -12.25 -3.98
N ASP A 12 -1.78 -12.00 -2.76
CA ASP A 12 -3.21 -12.14 -2.42
C ASP A 12 -4.10 -11.20 -3.26
N ILE A 13 -3.60 -10.00 -3.60
CA ILE A 13 -4.32 -9.04 -4.45
C ILE A 13 -4.25 -9.42 -5.93
N ASP A 14 -3.10 -9.93 -6.40
CA ASP A 14 -2.92 -10.37 -7.80
C ASP A 14 -3.78 -11.60 -8.14
N GLU A 15 -4.06 -12.45 -7.15
CA GLU A 15 -5.00 -13.56 -7.28
C GLU A 15 -6.48 -13.13 -7.35
N LEU A 16 -6.80 -11.86 -7.04
CA LEU A 16 -8.16 -11.36 -7.18
C LEU A 16 -8.49 -11.17 -8.67
N ASP A 17 -9.66 -11.64 -9.10
CA ASP A 17 -10.19 -11.46 -10.46
C ASP A 17 -10.70 -10.02 -10.69
N THR A 18 -9.83 -9.03 -10.45
CA THR A 18 -10.09 -7.62 -10.69
C THR A 18 -9.43 -7.17 -11.98
N PRO A 19 -10.04 -6.25 -12.74
CA PRO A 19 -9.45 -5.73 -13.96
C PRO A 19 -8.37 -4.65 -13.69
N TYR A 20 -7.91 -4.50 -12.46
CA TYR A 20 -7.02 -3.42 -12.03
C TYR A 20 -5.66 -3.96 -11.56
N LEU A 21 -4.61 -3.21 -11.84
CA LEU A 21 -3.28 -3.46 -11.30
C LEU A 21 -3.05 -2.60 -10.06
N PHE A 22 -2.50 -3.22 -9.02
CA PHE A 22 -2.19 -2.53 -7.77
C PHE A 22 -0.68 -2.40 -7.59
N ASP A 23 -0.22 -1.18 -7.34
CA ASP A 23 1.13 -0.92 -6.83
C ASP A 23 1.07 -0.83 -5.29
N ILE A 24 1.98 -1.53 -4.63
CA ILE A 24 2.04 -1.62 -3.17
C ILE A 24 3.42 -1.16 -2.70
N SER A 25 3.41 -0.04 -1.99
CA SER A 25 4.58 0.59 -1.41
C SER A 25 4.51 0.60 0.12
N ILE A 26 5.67 0.43 0.78
CA ILE A 26 5.79 0.61 2.22
C ILE A 26 6.02 2.10 2.49
N PHE A 27 5.03 2.75 3.10
CA PHE A 27 4.97 4.20 3.24
C PHE A 27 6.24 4.83 3.85
N HIS A 28 6.77 4.25 4.93
CA HIS A 28 7.95 4.79 5.63
C HIS A 28 9.28 4.57 4.87
N LEU A 29 9.28 3.83 3.76
CA LEU A 29 10.44 3.65 2.88
C LEU A 29 10.42 4.59 1.67
N LEU A 30 9.32 5.32 1.46
CA LEU A 30 9.22 6.33 0.41
C LEU A 30 10.22 7.47 0.68
N LYS A 31 10.97 7.87 -0.34
CA LYS A 31 12.00 8.91 -0.26
C LYS A 31 11.56 10.27 -0.83
N SER A 32 10.37 10.32 -1.43
CA SER A 32 9.85 11.52 -2.07
C SER A 32 8.88 12.23 -1.14
N ASP A 33 9.31 13.34 -0.57
CA ASP A 33 8.48 14.15 0.33
C ASP A 33 7.20 14.63 -0.37
N ASN A 34 7.29 15.00 -1.65
CA ASN A 34 6.12 15.43 -2.43
C ASN A 34 5.06 14.31 -2.57
N LEU A 35 5.50 13.06 -2.75
CA LEU A 35 4.61 11.91 -2.84
C LEU A 35 3.96 11.63 -1.48
N ILE A 36 4.76 11.67 -0.41
CA ILE A 36 4.29 11.49 0.97
C ILE A 36 3.22 12.54 1.32
N ASP A 37 3.47 13.81 1.01
CA ASP A 37 2.52 14.91 1.23
C ASP A 37 1.23 14.72 0.44
N HIS A 38 1.33 14.27 -0.82
CA HIS A 38 0.16 14.01 -1.65
C HIS A 38 -0.69 12.86 -1.07
N ILE A 39 -0.05 11.75 -0.67
CA ILE A 39 -0.74 10.61 -0.03
C ILE A 39 -1.44 11.06 1.25
N ASN A 40 -0.77 11.83 2.11
CA ASN A 40 -1.37 12.32 3.36
C ASN A 40 -2.56 13.25 3.13
N ARG A 41 -2.54 14.06 2.06
CA ARG A 41 -3.60 15.01 1.75
C ARG A 41 -4.80 14.38 1.03
N ALA A 42 -4.58 13.45 0.11
CA ALA A 42 -5.61 12.93 -0.80
C ALA A 42 -5.93 11.44 -0.59
N GLY A 43 -5.13 10.73 0.18
CA GLY A 43 -5.30 9.30 0.45
C GLY A 43 -6.59 9.00 1.24
N LYS A 44 -7.12 7.80 1.04
CA LYS A 44 -8.30 7.30 1.77
C LYS A 44 -7.91 6.09 2.61
N VAL A 45 -8.31 6.09 3.87
CA VAL A 45 -8.08 4.96 4.78
C VAL A 45 -9.12 3.88 4.46
N LEU A 46 -8.65 2.71 4.02
CA LEU A 46 -9.49 1.54 3.76
C LEU A 46 -9.53 0.58 4.95
N TYR A 47 -8.45 0.53 5.72
CA TYR A 47 -8.31 -0.33 6.89
C TYR A 47 -7.48 0.38 7.96
N ARG A 48 -7.86 0.20 9.22
CA ARG A 48 -7.10 0.57 10.40
C ARG A 48 -7.19 -0.59 11.37
N LYS A 49 -6.04 -1.09 11.83
CA LYS A 49 -6.02 -2.12 12.87
C LYS A 49 -6.66 -1.52 14.13
N GLU A 50 -7.67 -2.19 14.66
CA GLU A 50 -8.25 -1.85 15.97
C GLU A 50 -7.28 -2.26 17.08
N ASP A 51 -7.29 -1.50 18.18
CA ASP A 51 -6.40 -1.70 19.34
C ASP A 51 -6.74 -2.99 20.12
#